data_AF-A0A6M3KCW1-F1
#
_entry.id   AF-A0A6M3KCW1-F1
#
_cell.length_a   1.000
_cell.length_b   1.000
_cell.length_c   1.000
_cell.angle_alpha   90.00
_cell.angle_beta   90.00
_cell.angle_gamma   90.00
#
_symmetry.space_group_name_H-M   'P 1'
#
loop_
_entity.id
_entity.type
_entity.pdbx_description
1 polymer ?
#
loop_
_entity_poly.entity_id
_entity_poly.type
_entity_poly.pdbx_seq_one_letter_code
_entity_poly.pdbx_strand_id
1 'polypeptide(L)'
;MKLQLNVFERLLLRNIVPQIQGWNYANMKDARELLEGLFTEQEETDLEFEQVETQVKWKVAKEDGTPILQERDIPVSDGLKKKIGKFLTQLDKEEKLGFEHMTLCSKFMDES
;
A
#
# COMPACT_ATOMS: atom_id res chain seq x y z
N MET A 1 5.97 -15.53 3.86
CA MET A 1 4.56 -15.63 3.41
C MET A 1 4.35 -14.56 2.35
N LYS A 2 3.68 -14.86 1.23
CA LYS A 2 3.34 -13.83 0.23
C LYS A 2 2.10 -13.09 0.71
N LEU A 3 2.10 -11.76 0.60
CA LEU A 3 1.00 -10.92 1.05
C LEU A 3 0.27 -10.39 -0.18
N GLN A 4 -1.03 -10.59 -0.23
CA GLN A 4 -1.85 -10.22 -1.39
C GLN A 4 -2.44 -8.83 -1.17
N LEU A 5 -2.14 -7.88 -2.06
CA LEU A 5 -2.66 -6.51 -2.00
C LEU A 5 -3.40 -6.11 -3.27
N ASN A 6 -4.50 -5.39 -3.09
CA ASN A 6 -5.19 -4.70 -4.17
C ASN A 6 -4.49 -3.37 -4.52
N VAL A 7 -4.92 -2.73 -5.61
CA VAL A 7 -4.36 -1.45 -6.09
C VAL A 7 -4.37 -0.36 -5.02
N PHE A 8 -5.48 -0.21 -4.30
CA PHE A 8 -5.64 0.81 -3.27
C PHE A 8 -4.65 0.61 -2.11
N GLU A 9 -4.54 -0.60 -1.61
CA GLU A 9 -3.62 -0.95 -0.53
C GLU A 9 -2.15 -0.76 -0.94
N ARG A 10 -1.81 -1.09 -2.18
CA ARG A 10 -0.46 -0.84 -2.73
C ARG A 10 -0.12 0.65 -2.76
N LEU A 11 -1.08 1.50 -3.14
CA LEU A 11 -0.90 2.95 -3.12
C LEU A 11 -0.74 3.50 -1.70
N LEU A 12 -1.53 3.00 -0.75
CA LEU A 12 -1.37 3.37 0.65
C LEU A 12 0.01 2.99 1.19
N LEU A 13 0.52 1.80 0.85
CA LEU A 13 1.88 1.42 1.23
C LEU A 13 2.94 2.35 0.64
N ARG A 14 2.80 2.79 -0.62
CA ARG A 14 3.71 3.76 -1.24
C ARG A 14 3.81 5.06 -0.42
N ASN A 15 2.71 5.47 0.22
CA ASN A 15 2.66 6.65 1.08
C ASN A 15 3.13 6.38 2.52
N ILE A 16 2.88 5.19 3.07
CA ILE A 16 3.19 4.83 4.46
C ILE A 16 4.65 4.45 4.64
N VAL A 17 5.20 3.62 3.77
CA VAL A 17 6.58 3.10 3.88
C VAL A 17 7.61 4.21 4.09
N PRO A 18 7.50 5.37 3.39
CA PRO A 18 8.39 6.50 3.62
C PRO A 18 8.32 7.17 4.99
N GLN A 19 7.18 7.09 5.66
CA GLN A 19 6.91 7.79 6.91
C GLN A 19 7.36 7.02 8.15
N ILE A 20 7.76 5.75 7.98
CA ILE A 20 8.26 4.91 9.06
C ILE A 20 9.60 5.49 9.54
N GLN A 21 9.59 6.17 10.69
CA GLN A 21 10.81 6.71 11.31
C GLN A 21 11.86 5.60 11.51
N GLY A 22 13.08 5.81 11.02
CA GLY A 22 14.14 4.80 11.05
C GLY A 22 14.44 4.14 9.71
N TRP A 23 14.32 4.90 8.61
CA TRP A 23 14.78 4.49 7.28
C TRP A 23 16.31 4.41 7.22
N ASN A 24 16.87 3.37 7.83
CA ASN A 24 18.29 3.04 7.75
C ASN A 24 18.57 2.12 6.54
N TYR A 25 19.85 1.93 6.19
CA TYR A 25 20.28 1.20 5.00
C TYR A 25 19.66 -0.21 4.88
N ALA A 26 19.51 -0.93 6.01
CA ALA A 26 18.90 -2.26 6.04
C ALA A 26 17.43 -2.23 5.59
N ASN A 27 16.71 -1.17 5.90
CA ASN A 27 15.30 -1.00 5.53
C ASN A 27 15.14 -0.33 4.17
N MET A 28 16.13 0.46 3.73
CA MET A 28 16.11 1.09 2.40
C MET A 28 16.08 0.07 1.29
N LYS A 29 16.85 -1.02 1.42
CA LYS A 29 16.87 -2.09 0.42
C LYS A 29 15.51 -2.80 0.35
N ASP A 30 15.01 -3.30 1.47
CA ASP A 30 13.73 -4.00 1.52
C ASP A 30 12.55 -3.10 1.11
N ALA A 31 12.55 -1.84 1.55
CA ALA A 31 11.53 -0.86 1.17
C ALA A 31 11.59 -0.56 -0.32
N ARG A 32 12.79 -0.44 -0.89
CA ARG A 32 12.97 -0.23 -2.32
C ARG A 32 12.47 -1.42 -3.13
N GLU A 33 12.86 -2.63 -2.75
CA GLU A 33 12.38 -3.87 -3.38
C GLU A 33 10.86 -3.99 -3.30
N LEU A 34 10.26 -3.63 -2.16
CA LEU A 34 8.81 -3.55 -2.02
C LEU A 34 8.21 -2.50 -2.95
N LEU A 35 8.69 -1.25 -2.91
CA LEU A 35 8.14 -0.11 -3.66
C LEU A 35 8.25 -0.31 -5.18
N GLU A 36 9.39 -0.79 -5.67
CA GLU A 36 9.59 -1.21 -7.07
C GLU A 36 8.68 -2.39 -7.42
N GLY A 37 8.41 -3.26 -6.45
CA GLY A 37 7.50 -4.39 -6.54
C GLY A 37 6.03 -4.09 -6.22
N LEU A 38 5.59 -2.83 -6.14
CA LEU A 38 4.17 -2.52 -5.95
C LEU A 38 3.43 -2.51 -7.29
N PHE A 39 4.01 -1.91 -8.33
CA PHE A 39 3.37 -1.76 -9.63
C PHE A 39 4.29 -2.26 -10.74
N THR A 40 3.71 -2.73 -11.84
CA THR A 40 4.42 -2.88 -13.12
C THR A 40 4.46 -1.54 -13.86
N GLU A 41 5.36 -1.37 -14.83
CA GLU A 41 5.41 -0.16 -15.67
C GLU A 41 4.08 0.10 -16.39
N GLN A 42 3.41 -0.97 -16.84
CA GLN A 42 2.09 -0.88 -17.46
C GLN A 42 1.04 -0.39 -16.48
N GLU A 43 0.99 -0.94 -15.25
CA GLU A 43 0.07 -0.45 -14.20
C GLU A 43 0.35 1.00 -13.82
N GLU A 44 1.62 1.44 -13.77
CA GLU A 44 1.95 2.84 -13.47
C GLU A 44 1.48 3.80 -14.57
N THR A 45 1.50 3.34 -15.83
CA THR A 45 0.99 4.10 -16.98
C THR A 45 -0.55 4.12 -17.00
N ASP A 46 -1.16 2.98 -16.67
CA ASP A 46 -2.61 2.80 -16.66
C ASP A 46 -3.27 3.41 -15.41
N LEU A 47 -2.51 3.66 -14.34
CA LEU A 47 -2.94 4.39 -13.14
C LEU A 47 -3.13 5.88 -13.46
N GLU A 48 -4.07 6.19 -14.33
CA GLU A 48 -4.55 7.56 -14.53
C GLU A 48 -5.51 7.93 -13.39
N PHE A 49 -5.17 9.00 -12.69
CA PHE A 49 -6.01 9.65 -11.70
C PHE A 49 -6.90 10.66 -12.41
N GLU A 50 -8.21 10.45 -12.39
CA GLU A 50 -9.16 11.44 -12.88
C GLU A 50 -9.91 12.04 -11.69
N GLN A 51 -9.55 13.26 -11.29
CA GLN A 51 -10.34 13.98 -10.31
C GLN A 51 -11.55 14.62 -11.01
N VAL A 52 -12.75 14.13 -10.71
CA VAL A 52 -14.02 14.72 -11.13
C VAL A 52 -14.66 15.36 -9.91
N GLU A 53 -14.67 16.69 -9.87
CA GLU A 53 -15.15 17.49 -8.73
C GLU A 53 -14.38 17.15 -7.43
N THR A 54 -15.05 16.55 -6.45
CA THR A 54 -14.48 16.11 -5.17
C THR A 54 -14.08 14.64 -5.16
N GLN A 55 -14.28 13.91 -6.27
CA GLN A 55 -14.02 12.48 -6.36
C GLN A 55 -12.78 12.20 -7.20
N VAL A 56 -11.84 11.43 -6.64
CA VAL A 56 -10.74 10.84 -7.39
C VAL A 56 -11.21 9.51 -7.96
N LYS A 57 -11.31 9.42 -9.28
CA LYS A 57 -11.62 8.20 -10.02
C LYS A 57 -10.34 7.55 -10.50
N TRP A 58 -10.31 6.23 -10.35
CA TRP A 58 -9.20 5.37 -10.78
C TRP A 58 -9.56 4.80 -12.15
N LYS A 59 -8.79 5.11 -13.19
CA LYS A 59 -8.92 4.38 -14.45
C LYS A 59 -8.14 3.07 -14.40
N VAL A 60 -8.60 2.11 -13.61
CA VAL A 60 -8.27 0.71 -13.90
C VAL A 60 -9.56 0.04 -14.34
N ALA A 61 -10.15 0.56 -15.42
CA ALA A 61 -11.35 0.00 -16.00
C ALA A 61 -10.95 -0.87 -17.20
N LYS A 62 -11.61 -2.01 -17.38
CA LYS A 62 -11.62 -2.67 -18.69
C LYS A 62 -12.24 -1.71 -19.72
N GLU A 63 -12.09 -1.99 -21.02
CA GLU A 63 -12.74 -1.22 -22.09
C GLU A 63 -14.25 -1.01 -21.88
N ASP A 64 -14.90 -1.86 -21.07
CA ASP A 64 -16.33 -1.80 -20.71
C ASP A 64 -16.66 -0.92 -19.47
N GLY A 65 -15.68 -0.26 -18.86
CA GLY A 65 -15.89 0.60 -17.68
C GLY A 65 -15.88 -0.13 -16.33
N THR A 66 -15.69 -1.45 -16.28
CA THR A 66 -15.68 -2.22 -15.03
C THR A 66 -14.32 -2.13 -14.32
N PRO A 67 -14.26 -1.81 -13.02
CA PRO A 67 -13.00 -1.77 -12.29
C PRO A 67 -12.32 -3.14 -12.24
N ILE A 68 -11.03 -3.19 -12.56
CA ILE A 68 -10.21 -4.39 -12.43
C ILE A 68 -9.67 -4.43 -11.00
N LEU A 69 -10.21 -5.34 -10.19
CA LEU A 69 -9.57 -5.76 -8.94
C LEU A 69 -8.29 -6.52 -9.29
N GLN A 70 -7.15 -5.81 -9.23
CA GLN A 70 -5.83 -6.41 -9.40
C GLN A 70 -5.22 -6.66 -8.04
N GLU A 71 -5.49 -7.85 -7.51
CA GLU A 71 -4.78 -8.38 -6.35
C GLU A 71 -3.46 -9.01 -6.79
N ARG A 72 -2.38 -8.66 -6.10
CA ARG A 72 -1.05 -9.18 -6.41
C ARG A 72 -0.32 -9.58 -5.14
N ASP A 73 0.36 -10.72 -5.23
CA ASP A 73 1.33 -11.12 -4.22
C ASP A 73 2.53 -10.17 -4.26
N ILE A 74 2.86 -9.61 -3.11
CA ILE A 74 4.08 -8.84 -2.90
C ILE A 74 4.99 -9.56 -1.89
N PRO A 75 6.31 -9.66 -2.18
CA PRO A 75 7.27 -10.15 -1.21
C PRO A 75 7.55 -9.06 -0.18
N VAL A 76 7.10 -9.27 1.06
CA VAL A 76 7.40 -8.38 2.19
C VAL A 76 8.27 -9.14 3.18
N SER A 77 9.41 -8.58 3.56
CA SER A 77 10.26 -9.17 4.61
C SER A 77 9.57 -9.08 5.97
N ASP A 78 9.80 -10.04 6.87
CA ASP A 78 9.21 -10.01 8.22
C ASP A 78 9.62 -8.75 9.00
N GLY A 79 10.84 -8.27 8.77
CA GLY A 79 11.36 -7.03 9.36
C GLY A 79 10.63 -5.78 8.87
N LEU A 80 10.18 -5.78 7.61
CA LEU A 80 9.38 -4.69 7.04
C LEU A 80 7.91 -4.81 7.46
N LYS A 81 7.33 -6.01 7.46
CA LYS A 81 5.96 -6.26 7.96
C LYS A 81 5.80 -5.73 9.38
N LYS A 82 6.73 -6.06 10.28
CA LYS A 82 6.72 -5.58 11.68
C LYS A 82 6.80 -4.05 11.80
N LYS A 83 7.52 -3.38 10.89
CA LYS A 83 7.63 -1.92 10.91
C LYS A 83 6.34 -1.25 10.44
N ILE A 84 5.75 -1.74 9.37
CA ILE A 84 4.45 -1.26 8.87
C ILE A 84 3.39 -1.46 9.96
N GLY A 85 3.32 -2.65 10.57
CA GLY A 85 2.40 -2.93 11.68
C GLY A 85 2.61 -2.01 12.89
N LYS A 86 3.86 -1.78 13.32
CA LYS A 86 4.17 -0.82 14.40
C LYS A 86 3.76 0.60 14.07
N PHE A 87 4.00 1.05 12.83
CA PHE A 87 3.60 2.38 12.37
C PHE A 87 2.09 2.54 12.39
N LEU A 88 1.34 1.56 11.84
CA LEU A 88 -0.12 1.57 11.88
C LEU A 88 -0.67 1.55 13.32
N THR A 89 -0.04 0.77 14.21
CA THR A 89 -0.39 0.75 15.65
C THR A 89 -0.10 2.08 16.33
N GLN A 90 0.96 2.78 15.92
CA GLN A 90 1.28 4.11 16.43
C GLN A 90 0.25 5.14 15.94
N LEU A 91 -0.13 5.09 14.66
CA LEU A 91 -1.20 5.94 14.13
C LEU A 91 -2.53 5.69 14.86
N ASP A 92 -2.84 4.43 15.20
CA ASP A 92 -4.03 4.07 15.97
C ASP A 92 -4.03 4.75 17.35
N LYS A 93 -2.92 4.63 18.08
CA LYS A 93 -2.73 5.28 19.39
C LYS A 93 -2.77 6.80 19.34
N GLU A 94 -2.38 7.39 18.22
CA GLU A 94 -2.41 8.83 17.99
C GLU A 94 -3.76 9.31 17.41
N GLU A 95 -4.75 8.42 17.26
CA GLU A 95 -6.05 8.69 16.64
C GLU A 95 -5.94 9.26 15.20
N LYS A 96 -4.89 8.84 14.47
CA LYS A 96 -4.59 9.26 13.10
C LYS A 96 -4.91 8.20 12.05
N LEU A 97 -5.46 7.05 12.45
CA LEU A 97 -5.96 6.07 11.48
C LEU A 97 -7.21 6.59 10.77
N GLY A 98 -7.03 7.06 9.55
CA GLY A 98 -8.13 7.25 8.60
C GLY A 98 -8.75 5.93 8.12
N PHE A 99 -9.94 6.01 7.53
CA PHE A 99 -10.68 4.87 6.97
C PHE A 99 -9.85 4.09 5.95
N GLU A 100 -9.04 4.79 5.17
CA GLU A 100 -8.15 4.22 4.17
C GLU A 100 -7.18 3.18 4.75
N HIS A 101 -6.70 3.39 5.97
CA HIS A 101 -5.71 2.53 6.62
C HIS A 101 -6.28 1.19 7.08
N MET A 102 -7.61 1.07 7.26
CA MET A 102 -8.25 -0.12 7.83
C MET A 102 -7.99 -1.38 7.00
N THR A 103 -7.91 -1.21 5.68
CA THR A 103 -7.57 -2.29 4.75
C THR A 103 -6.18 -2.87 5.03
N LEU A 104 -5.20 -2.02 5.29
CA LEU A 104 -3.84 -2.41 5.66
C LEU A 104 -3.75 -2.95 7.09
N CYS A 105 -4.51 -2.40 8.04
CA CYS A 105 -4.52 -2.87 9.43
C CYS A 105 -4.82 -4.38 9.48
N SER A 106 -5.83 -4.85 8.75
CA SER A 106 -6.19 -6.29 8.69
C SER A 106 -5.07 -7.22 8.17
N LYS A 107 -4.06 -6.67 7.47
CA LYS A 107 -2.98 -7.44 6.84
C LYS A 107 -1.62 -7.30 7.54
N PHE A 108 -1.41 -6.18 8.24
CA PHE A 108 -0.12 -5.80 8.83
C PHE A 108 -0.16 -5.67 10.35
N MET A 109 -1.32 -5.44 10.94
CA MET A 109 -1.53 -5.53 12.38
C MET A 109 -2.08 -6.93 12.65
N ASP A 110 -1.22 -7.84 13.11
CA ASP A 110 -1.70 -9.12 13.62
C ASP A 110 -2.43 -8.84 14.97
N GLU A 111 -3.64 -9.40 15.13
CA GLU A 111 -4.28 -9.51 16.44
C GLU A 111 -3.34 -10.28 17.38
N SER A 112 -3.29 -9.84 18.64
CA SER A 112 -2.31 -10.27 19.66
C SER A 112 -2.19 -11.78 19.85
#